data_AF-A0A923JVB5-F1
#
_entry.id   AF-A0A923JVB5-F1
#
_cell.length_a   1.000
_cell.length_b   1.000
_cell.length_c   1.000
_cell.angle_alpha   90.00
_cell.angle_beta   90.00
_cell.angle_gamma   90.00
#
_symmetry.space_group_name_H-M   'P 1'
#
loop_
_entity.id
_entity.type
_entity.pdbx_description
1 polymer ?
#
loop_
_entity_poly.entity_id
_entity_poly.type
_entity_poly.pdbx_seq_one_letter_code
_entity_poly.pdbx_strand_id
1 'polypeptide(L)'
;MKLKTTGVATFACDTPKGKVELLRVMPGLAAEEVLQDVVKMLSCMTELTRRAMARPDDVEVLMRSGYYLNGMAKALVEDLLLGLHGESGATAH
;
A
#
# COMPACT_ATOMS: atom_id res chain seq x y z
N MET A 1 -21.47 -10.80 1.28
CA MET A 1 -20.07 -11.13 1.65
C MET A 1 -19.30 -9.83 1.81
N LYS A 2 -18.48 -9.66 2.85
CA LYS A 2 -17.67 -8.44 3.03
C LYS A 2 -16.20 -8.82 2.92
N LEU A 3 -15.56 -8.45 1.81
CA LEU A 3 -14.13 -8.64 1.59
C LEU A 3 -13.32 -7.98 2.71
N LYS A 4 -12.30 -8.67 3.19
CA LYS A 4 -11.39 -8.19 4.24
C LYS A 4 -9.94 -8.49 3.90
N THR A 5 -9.04 -7.75 4.55
CA THR A 5 -7.60 -8.04 4.53
C THR A 5 -7.28 -9.38 5.20
N THR A 6 -6.28 -10.07 4.67
CA THR A 6 -5.71 -11.35 5.11
C THR A 6 -4.46 -11.18 5.98
N GLY A 7 -3.77 -10.04 5.88
CA GLY A 7 -2.55 -9.73 6.63
C GLY A 7 -1.28 -10.44 6.14
N VAL A 8 -1.30 -10.92 4.90
CA VAL A 8 -0.18 -11.64 4.26
C VAL A 8 0.74 -10.66 3.53
N ALA A 9 0.18 -9.62 2.90
CA ALA A 9 0.98 -8.69 2.11
C ALA A 9 1.83 -7.77 2.99
N THR A 10 3.02 -7.47 2.48
CA THR A 10 4.02 -6.66 3.16
C THR A 10 4.60 -5.63 2.21
N PHE A 11 4.98 -4.48 2.74
CA PHE A 11 5.84 -3.54 2.06
C PHE A 11 7.27 -3.64 2.61
N ALA A 12 8.23 -3.87 1.72
CA ALA A 12 9.64 -3.94 2.03
C ALA A 12 10.44 -2.90 1.23
N CYS A 13 11.44 -2.31 1.85
CA CYS A 13 12.37 -1.38 1.22
C CYS A 13 13.72 -2.04 0.99
N ASP A 14 14.33 -1.77 -0.16
CA ASP A 14 15.70 -2.17 -0.42
C ASP A 14 16.66 -1.30 0.43
N THR A 15 17.60 -1.95 1.10
CA THR A 15 18.68 -1.31 1.84
C THR A 15 20.02 -1.90 1.40
N PRO A 16 21.16 -1.25 1.71
CA PRO A 16 22.47 -1.83 1.43
C PRO A 16 22.71 -3.23 2.04
N LYS A 17 21.93 -3.62 3.06
CA LYS A 17 22.00 -4.91 3.75
C LYS A 17 20.97 -5.93 3.24
N GLY A 18 20.19 -5.58 2.21
CA GLY A 18 19.10 -6.39 1.67
C GLY A 18 17.72 -5.76 1.86
N LYS A 19 16.67 -6.52 1.56
CA LYS A 19 15.28 -6.10 1.74
C LYS A 19 14.88 -6.13 3.21
N VAL A 20 14.32 -5.02 3.68
CA VAL A 20 13.79 -4.89 5.04
C VAL A 20 12.28 -4.70 4.95
N GLU A 21 11.51 -5.59 5.58
CA GLU A 21 10.07 -5.42 5.76
C GLU A 21 9.83 -4.20 6.66
N LEU A 22 9.10 -3.20 6.14
CA LEU A 22 8.79 -1.98 6.87
C LEU A 22 7.36 -1.99 7.42
N LEU A 23 6.44 -2.65 6.71
CA LEU A 23 5.04 -2.75 7.10
C LEU A 23 4.45 -4.09 6.65
N ARG A 24 3.55 -4.62 7.48
CA ARG A 24 2.65 -5.72 7.17
C ARG A 24 1.20 -5.26 7.31
N VAL A 25 0.34 -5.69 6.38
CA VAL A 25 -1.08 -5.36 6.45
C VAL A 25 -1.71 -6.03 7.67
N MET A 26 -2.61 -5.33 8.35
CA MET A 26 -3.38 -5.91 9.44
C MET A 26 -4.55 -6.72 8.89
N PRO A 27 -4.78 -7.96 9.38
CA PRO A 27 -5.90 -8.78 8.92
C PRO A 27 -7.25 -8.25 9.45
N GLY A 28 -8.32 -8.56 8.73
CA GLY A 28 -9.70 -8.35 9.16
C GLY A 28 -10.28 -6.95 8.93
N LEU A 29 -9.54 -6.03 8.31
CA LEU A 29 -10.01 -4.69 7.93
C LEU A 29 -10.98 -4.79 6.75
N ALA A 30 -12.04 -4.00 6.74
CA ALA A 30 -13.02 -4.03 5.66
C ALA A 30 -12.45 -3.38 4.39
N ALA A 31 -12.73 -4.00 3.23
CA ALA A 31 -12.22 -3.52 1.95
C ALA A 31 -12.58 -2.05 1.64
N GLU A 32 -13.79 -1.62 2.00
CA GLU A 32 -14.22 -0.23 1.78
C GLU A 32 -13.35 0.78 2.53
N GLU A 33 -13.07 0.53 3.81
CA GLU A 33 -12.23 1.38 4.65
C GLU A 33 -10.79 1.42 4.11
N VAL A 34 -10.26 0.25 3.76
CA VAL A 34 -8.91 0.11 3.20
C VAL A 34 -8.79 0.84 1.85
N LEU A 35 -9.77 0.71 0.96
CA LEU A 35 -9.75 1.40 -0.33
C LEU A 35 -9.88 2.91 -0.18
N GLN A 36 -10.67 3.40 0.79
CA GLN A 36 -10.70 4.83 1.12
C GLN A 36 -9.33 5.33 1.57
N ASP A 37 -8.61 4.57 2.40
CA ASP A 37 -7.26 4.95 2.84
C ASP A 37 -6.25 4.90 1.69
N VAL A 38 -6.33 3.91 0.81
CA VAL A 38 -5.53 3.85 -0.43
C VAL A 38 -5.76 5.11 -1.28
N VAL A 39 -7.01 5.52 -1.47
CA VAL A 39 -7.33 6.75 -2.23
C VAL A 39 -6.71 8.00 -1.58
N LYS A 40 -6.75 8.11 -0.24
CA LYS A 40 -6.09 9.21 0.49
C LYS A 40 -4.56 9.19 0.27
N MET A 41 -3.93 8.02 0.31
CA MET A 41 -2.49 7.88 0.04
C MET A 41 -2.12 8.32 -1.38
N LEU A 42 -2.88 7.88 -2.40
CA LEU A 42 -2.66 8.26 -3.79
C LEU A 42 -2.91 9.75 -4.05
N SER A 43 -3.89 10.34 -3.36
CA SER A 43 -4.15 11.78 -3.41
C SER A 43 -2.98 12.57 -2.80
N CYS A 44 -2.43 12.08 -1.68
CA CYS A 44 -1.23 12.66 -1.07
C CYS A 44 -0.03 12.57 -2.02
N MET A 45 0.20 11.42 -2.66
CA MET A 45 1.27 11.25 -3.64
C MET A 45 1.15 12.22 -4.83
N THR A 46 -0.07 12.48 -5.28
CA THR A 46 -0.34 13.45 -6.36
C THR A 46 0.12 14.85 -5.93
N GLU A 47 -0.20 15.25 -4.71
CA GLU A 47 0.25 16.54 -4.15
C GLU A 47 1.77 16.59 -3.89
N LEU A 48 2.38 15.50 -3.43
CA LEU A 48 3.83 15.40 -3.28
C LEU A 48 4.55 15.57 -4.61
N THR A 49 4.03 14.94 -5.67
CA THR A 49 4.55 15.06 -7.03
C THR A 49 4.48 16.50 -7.52
N ARG A 50 3.32 17.15 -7.31
CA ARG A 50 3.13 18.57 -7.67
C ARG A 50 4.11 19.47 -6.93
N ARG A 51 4.34 19.23 -5.64
CA ARG A 51 5.31 20.00 -4.82
C ARG A 51 6.75 19.76 -5.26
N ALA A 52 7.10 18.53 -5.60
CA ALA A 52 8.44 18.18 -6.06
C ALA A 52 8.79 18.95 -7.34
N MET A 53 7.82 19.09 -8.27
CA MET A 53 8.01 19.92 -9.47
C MET A 53 8.18 21.42 -9.15
N ALA A 54 7.53 21.91 -8.09
CA ALA A 54 7.57 23.33 -7.71
C ALA A 54 8.76 23.69 -6.79
N ARG A 55 9.37 22.70 -6.13
CA ARG A 55 10.45 22.89 -5.14
C ARG A 55 11.56 21.86 -5.39
N PRO A 56 12.49 22.15 -6.31
CA PRO A 56 13.58 21.23 -6.64
C PRO A 56 14.47 20.87 -5.46
N ASP A 57 14.66 21.77 -4.49
CA ASP A 57 15.48 21.51 -3.30
C ASP A 57 14.85 20.45 -2.36
N ASP A 58 13.51 20.29 -2.42
CA ASP A 58 12.76 19.32 -1.61
C ASP A 58 12.50 17.99 -2.36
N VAL A 59 12.92 17.87 -3.63
CA VAL A 59 12.58 16.73 -4.52
C VAL A 59 12.90 15.40 -3.87
N GLU A 60 14.08 15.25 -3.26
CA GLU A 60 14.52 13.97 -2.71
C GLU A 60 13.59 13.51 -1.59
N VAL A 61 13.28 14.40 -0.64
CA VAL A 61 12.42 14.11 0.51
C VAL A 61 10.98 13.83 0.06
N LEU A 62 10.47 14.60 -0.90
CA LEU A 62 9.11 14.43 -1.42
C LEU A 62 8.97 13.11 -2.19
N MET A 63 9.95 12.76 -3.03
CA MET A 63 9.96 11.50 -3.78
C MET A 63 10.14 10.29 -2.85
N ARG A 64 10.99 10.39 -1.82
CA ARG A 64 11.15 9.36 -0.78
C ARG A 64 9.84 9.14 -0.02
N SER A 65 9.13 10.22 0.32
CA SER A 65 7.81 10.13 0.97
C SER A 65 6.78 9.45 0.07
N GLY A 66 6.77 9.81 -1.22
CA GLY A 66 5.92 9.18 -2.23
C GLY A 66 6.21 7.68 -2.40
N TYR A 67 7.49 7.29 -2.39
CA TYR A 67 7.89 5.88 -2.44
C TYR A 67 7.30 5.05 -1.30
N TYR A 68 7.38 5.56 -0.06
CA TYR A 68 6.82 4.87 1.11
C TYR A 68 5.29 4.80 1.07
N LEU A 69 4.61 5.91 0.74
CA LEU A 69 3.14 5.93 0.61
C LEU A 69 2.65 4.97 -0.47
N ASN A 70 3.32 4.95 -1.63
CA ASN A 70 2.99 4.03 -2.71
C ASN A 70 3.20 2.57 -2.32
N GLY A 71 4.28 2.27 -1.61
CA GLY A 71 4.56 0.94 -1.07
C GLY A 71 3.47 0.43 -0.14
N MET A 72 3.02 1.28 0.80
CA MET A 72 1.92 0.95 1.71
C MET A 72 0.59 0.76 0.98
N ALA A 73 0.24 1.67 0.06
CA ALA A 73 -0.97 1.58 -0.74
C ALA A 73 -1.01 0.28 -1.57
N LYS A 74 0.13 -0.07 -2.19
CA LYS A 74 0.28 -1.31 -2.95
C LYS A 74 0.08 -2.54 -2.06
N ALA A 75 0.73 -2.60 -0.90
CA ALA A 75 0.57 -3.73 0.02
C ALA A 75 -0.89 -3.91 0.45
N LEU A 76 -1.62 -2.83 0.75
CA LEU A 76 -3.04 -2.88 1.08
C LEU A 76 -3.89 -3.46 -0.05
N VAL A 77 -3.68 -3.01 -1.29
CA VAL A 77 -4.41 -3.51 -2.47
C VAL A 77 -4.07 -4.98 -2.74
N GLU A 78 -2.79 -5.35 -2.67
CA GLU A 78 -2.34 -6.74 -2.83
C GLU A 78 -2.98 -7.66 -1.78
N ASP A 79 -3.07 -7.21 -0.53
CA ASP A 79 -3.67 -8.00 0.54
C ASP A 79 -5.18 -8.23 0.35
N LEU A 80 -5.90 -7.20 -0.13
CA LEU A 80 -7.32 -7.34 -0.51
C LEU A 80 -7.49 -8.27 -1.71
N LEU A 81 -6.59 -8.23 -2.69
CA LEU A 81 -6.59 -9.16 -3.81
C LEU A 81 -6.36 -10.59 -3.32
N LEU A 82 -5.44 -10.82 -2.37
CA LEU A 82 -5.25 -12.14 -1.77
C LEU A 82 -6.52 -12.62 -1.05
N GLY A 83 -7.24 -11.73 -0.35
CA GLY A 83 -8.55 -12.03 0.23
C GLY A 83 -9.57 -12.48 -0.82
N LEU A 84 -9.67 -11.75 -1.93
CA LEU A 84 -10.56 -12.09 -3.05
C LEU A 84 -10.23 -13.46 -3.68
N HIS A 85 -8.94 -13.78 -3.88
CA HIS A 85 -8.52 -15.04 -4.50
C HIS A 85 -8.61 -16.23 -3.54
N GLY A 86 -8.36 -16.02 -2.24
CA GLY A 86 -8.57 -17.03 -1.20
C GLY A 86 -10.05 -17.44 -1.09
N GLU A 87 -10.97 -16.50 -1.33
CA GLU A 87 -12.40 -16.78 -1.40
C GLU A 87 -12.78 -17.59 -2.65
N SER A 88 -12.12 -17.37 -3.79
CA SER A 88 -12.39 -18.10 -5.03
C SER A 88 -11.98 -19.58 -5.00
N GLY A 89 -11.15 -20.00 -4.03
CA GLY A 89 -10.74 -21.40 -3.83
C GLY A 89 -11.58 -22.17 -2.80
N ALA A 90 -12.46 -21.51 -2.05
CA ALA A 90 -13.21 -22.11 -0.94
C ALA A 90 -14.63 -22.61 -1.32
N THR A 91 -15.03 -22.49 -2.59
CA THR A 91 -16.35 -22.95 -3.09
C THR A 91 -16.30 -24.28 -3.87
N ALA A 92 -15.20 -25.01 -3.81
CA ALA A 92 -15.06 -26.33 -4.41
C ALA A 92 -14.57 -27.35 -3.38
N HIS A 93 -15.40 -27.68 -2.37
CA HIS A 93 -15.26 -28.94 -1.65
C HIS A 93 -16.55 -29.40 -0.97
#